data_AF-A0A950PEN3-F1
#
_entry.id   AF-A0A950PEN3-F1
#
_cell.length_a   1.000
_cell.length_b   1.000
_cell.length_c   1.000
_cell.angle_alpha   90.00
_cell.angle_beta   90.00
_cell.angle_gamma   90.00
#
_symmetry.space_group_name_H-M   'P 1'
#
loop_
_entity.id
_entity.type
_entity.pdbx_description
1 polymer ?
#
loop_
_entity_poly.entity_id
_entity_poly.type
_entity_poly.pdbx_seq_one_letter_code
_entity_poly.pdbx_strand_id
1 'polypeptide(L)'
;GGQESADFVLGDCHGTSCAPQIVEAARSFLAEREFSVALNAPYSGGFTTGHYGCPERRHHALQIEINRALYMDERSYEKKPSFPRLAEELAELVERLGRVVRECLMCAVACSR
;
A
#
# COMPACT_ATOMS: atom_id res chain seq x y z
N GLY A 1 -24.20 -13.04 -5.73
CA GLY A 1 -22.90 -13.68 -5.48
C GLY A 1 -21.82 -12.74 -5.95
N GLY A 2 -21.24 -11.99 -5.03
CA GLY A 2 -20.10 -11.13 -5.28
C GLY A 2 -19.41 -11.01 -3.94
N GLN A 3 -18.21 -11.58 -3.83
CA GLN A 3 -17.40 -11.40 -2.64
C GLN A 3 -17.11 -9.91 -2.56
N GLU A 4 -17.52 -9.24 -1.48
CA GLU A 4 -17.20 -7.84 -1.28
C GLU A 4 -15.68 -7.72 -1.37
N SER A 5 -15.21 -7.04 -2.42
CA SER A 5 -13.79 -6.83 -2.66
C SER A 5 -13.31 -5.79 -1.67
N ALA A 6 -12.17 -6.05 -1.02
CA ALA A 6 -11.57 -5.11 -0.09
C ALA A 6 -11.40 -3.73 -0.74
N ASP A 7 -11.52 -2.69 0.07
CA ASP A 7 -11.30 -1.31 -0.36
C ASP A 7 -9.88 -1.13 -0.90
N PHE A 8 -8.92 -1.80 -0.25
CA PHE A 8 -7.52 -1.84 -0.66
C PHE A 8 -6.96 -3.26 -0.68
N VAL A 9 -6.07 -3.52 -1.64
CA VAL A 9 -5.20 -4.71 -1.63
C VAL A 9 -3.75 -4.26 -1.60
N LEU A 10 -3.01 -4.71 -0.59
CA LEU A 10 -1.58 -4.46 -0.47
C LEU A 10 -0.79 -5.69 -0.96
N GLY A 11 0.02 -5.51 -2.00
CA GLY A 11 0.82 -6.57 -2.60
C GLY A 11 2.31 -6.33 -2.42
N ASP A 12 2.97 -7.17 -1.63
CA ASP A 12 4.40 -7.10 -1.30
C ASP A 12 5.21 -8.33 -1.78
N CYS A 13 4.65 -9.02 -2.78
CA CYS A 13 5.14 -10.29 -3.31
C CYS A 13 5.37 -11.32 -2.20
N HIS A 14 4.43 -11.41 -1.26
CA HIS A 14 4.50 -12.30 -0.09
C HIS A 14 5.74 -12.04 0.78
N GLY A 15 6.04 -10.77 1.05
CA GLY A 15 7.15 -10.34 1.90
C GLY A 15 8.51 -10.23 1.20
N THR A 16 8.58 -10.38 -0.12
CA THR A 16 9.86 -10.37 -0.85
C THR A 16 10.21 -9.01 -1.44
N SER A 17 9.24 -8.11 -1.64
CA SER A 17 9.48 -6.82 -2.32
C SER A 17 9.71 -5.64 -1.38
N CYS A 18 9.32 -5.73 -0.10
CA CYS A 18 9.54 -4.67 0.89
C CYS A 18 9.68 -5.22 2.32
N ALA A 19 10.16 -4.40 3.25
CA ALA A 19 10.24 -4.78 4.66
C ALA A 19 8.82 -4.82 5.29
N PRO A 20 8.54 -5.75 6.22
CA PRO A 20 7.19 -5.94 6.78
C PRO A 20 6.63 -4.69 7.49
N GLN A 21 7.50 -3.84 8.04
CA GLN A 21 7.11 -2.58 8.69
C GLN A 21 6.42 -1.62 7.72
N ILE A 22 6.78 -1.65 6.42
CA ILE A 22 6.18 -0.79 5.39
C ILE A 22 4.74 -1.24 5.13
N VAL A 23 4.51 -2.55 5.00
CA VAL A 23 3.17 -3.12 4.81
C VAL A 23 2.30 -2.86 6.02
N GLU A 24 2.83 -3.08 7.22
CA GLU A 24 2.09 -2.89 8.46
C GLU A 24 1.70 -1.42 8.68
N ALA A 25 2.58 -0.49 8.34
CA ALA A 25 2.26 0.94 8.39
C ALA A 25 1.15 1.32 7.41
N ALA A 26 1.16 0.80 6.18
CA ALA A 26 0.09 1.03 5.21
C ALA A 26 -1.24 0.42 5.70
N ARG A 27 -1.21 -0.84 6.12
CA ARG A 27 -2.39 -1.57 6.61
C ARG A 27 -3.02 -0.86 7.80
N SER A 28 -2.23 -0.46 8.79
CA SER A 28 -2.74 0.22 9.98
C SER A 28 -3.30 1.60 9.65
N PHE A 29 -2.61 2.39 8.82
CA PHE A 29 -3.08 3.72 8.40
C PHE A 29 -4.46 3.68 7.72
N LEU A 30 -4.65 2.68 6.84
CA LEU A 30 -5.91 2.49 6.12
C LEU A 30 -7.01 1.96 7.04
N ALA A 31 -6.70 1.00 7.92
CA ALA A 31 -7.66 0.45 8.88
C ALA A 31 -8.13 1.50 9.90
N GLU A 32 -7.26 2.42 10.33
CA GLU A 32 -7.61 3.57 11.20
C GLU A 32 -8.64 4.51 10.54
N ARG A 33 -8.75 4.48 9.21
CA ARG A 33 -9.74 5.22 8.41
C ARG A 33 -10.95 4.36 8.01
N GLU A 34 -11.10 3.20 8.65
CA GLU A 34 -12.20 2.26 8.48
C GLU A 34 -12.26 1.60 7.10
N PHE A 35 -11.17 1.63 6.33
CA PHE A 35 -11.08 0.88 5.07
C PHE A 35 -10.82 -0.61 5.33
N SER A 36 -11.48 -1.46 4.55
CA SER A 36 -11.15 -2.89 4.48
C SER A 36 -9.87 -3.11 3.66
N VAL A 37 -8.93 -3.90 4.21
CA VAL A 37 -7.61 -4.13 3.59
C VAL A 37 -7.36 -5.62 3.46
N ALA A 38 -7.08 -6.08 2.25
CA ALA A 38 -6.56 -7.42 1.98
C ALA A 38 -5.06 -7.38 1.73
N LEU A 39 -4.38 -8.49 2.03
CA LEU A 39 -2.96 -8.67 1.75
C LEU A 39 -2.79 -9.74 0.68
N ASN A 40 -2.03 -9.40 -0.35
CA ASN A 40 -1.59 -10.27 -1.41
C ASN A 40 -2.65 -11.07 -2.17
N ALA A 41 -3.94 -10.71 -2.04
CA ALA A 41 -5.04 -11.44 -2.66
C ALA A 41 -6.15 -10.45 -3.10
N PRO A 42 -6.63 -10.56 -4.35
CA PRO A 42 -6.16 -11.46 -5.42
C PRO A 42 -4.83 -11.02 -6.05
N TYR A 43 -4.30 -9.85 -5.67
CA TYR A 43 -3.08 -9.28 -6.23
C TYR A 43 -1.96 -9.28 -5.20
N SER A 44 -0.95 -10.13 -5.41
CA SER A 44 0.24 -10.22 -4.55
C SER A 44 1.33 -9.22 -4.88
N GLY A 45 1.18 -8.43 -5.95
CA GLY A 45 2.25 -7.61 -6.51
C GLY A 45 2.69 -8.16 -7.86
N GLY A 46 2.60 -7.32 -8.88
CA GLY A 46 2.94 -7.67 -10.26
C GLY A 46 4.44 -7.62 -10.54
N PHE A 47 4.78 -7.71 -11.83
CA PHE A 47 6.17 -7.71 -12.30
C PHE A 47 6.98 -6.52 -11.76
N THR A 48 6.45 -5.30 -11.82
CA THR A 48 7.13 -4.10 -11.33
C THR A 48 7.51 -4.23 -9.85
N THR A 49 6.56 -4.65 -9.02
CA THR A 49 6.76 -4.79 -7.58
C THR A 49 7.81 -5.84 -7.26
N GLY A 50 7.72 -7.01 -7.89
CA GLY A 50 8.70 -8.09 -7.69
C GLY A 50 10.07 -7.80 -8.30
N HIS A 51 10.14 -7.07 -9.41
CA HIS A 51 11.39 -6.78 -10.11
C HIS A 51 12.21 -5.68 -9.43
N TYR A 52 11.54 -4.63 -8.93
CA TYR A 52 12.23 -3.48 -8.32
C TYR A 52 12.33 -3.58 -6.79
N GLY A 53 11.53 -4.43 -6.15
CA GLY A 53 11.68 -4.75 -4.73
C GLY A 53 12.96 -5.55 -4.48
N CYS A 54 13.83 -5.05 -3.62
CA CYS A 54 15.03 -5.74 -3.16
C CYS A 54 15.40 -5.19 -1.76
N PRO A 55 14.70 -5.64 -0.70
CA PRO A 55 14.88 -5.10 0.65
C PRO A 55 16.31 -5.18 1.16
N GLU A 56 17.07 -6.21 0.76
CA GLU A 56 18.48 -6.40 1.12
C GLU A 56 19.38 -5.29 0.55
N ARG A 57 18.99 -4.74 -0.60
CA ARG A 57 19.65 -3.57 -1.22
C ARG A 57 18.97 -2.25 -0.86
N ARG A 58 18.08 -2.27 0.13
CA ARG A 58 17.34 -1.09 0.62
C ARG A 58 16.41 -0.47 -0.43
N HIS A 59 15.96 -1.26 -1.40
CA HIS A 59 14.89 -0.88 -2.32
C HIS A 59 13.61 -1.60 -1.91
N HIS A 60 12.56 -0.83 -1.64
CA HIS A 60 11.29 -1.36 -1.19
C HIS A 60 10.20 -1.00 -2.19
N ALA A 61 9.45 -2.00 -2.64
CA ALA A 61 8.32 -1.83 -3.54
C ALA A 61 7.07 -2.43 -2.91
N LEU A 62 5.98 -1.67 -2.87
CA LEU A 62 4.67 -2.09 -2.39
C LEU A 62 3.64 -1.71 -3.46
N GLN A 63 2.84 -2.68 -3.90
CA GLN A 63 1.67 -2.42 -4.74
C GLN A 63 0.47 -2.08 -3.87
N ILE A 64 -0.27 -1.04 -4.23
CA ILE A 64 -1.49 -0.62 -3.56
C ILE A 64 -2.59 -0.55 -4.61
N GLU A 65 -3.51 -1.52 -4.57
CA GLU A 65 -4.71 -1.52 -5.39
C GLU A 65 -5.84 -0.82 -4.64
N ILE A 66 -6.62 -0.01 -5.35
CA ILE A 66 -7.71 0.79 -4.78
C ILE A 66 -9.01 0.42 -5.49
N ASN A 67 -10.03 0.03 -4.72
CA ASN A 67 -11.35 -0.24 -5.28
C ASN A 67 -11.93 1.03 -5.93
N ARG A 68 -12.27 0.93 -7.22
CA ARG A 68 -12.77 2.06 -8.03
C ARG A 68 -14.05 2.66 -7.47
N ALA A 69 -14.88 1.84 -6.84
CA ALA A 69 -16.11 2.28 -6.19
C ALA A 69 -15.88 3.33 -5.09
N LEU A 70 -14.67 3.46 -4.54
CA LEU A 70 -14.34 4.49 -3.54
C LEU A 70 -14.28 5.91 -4.13
N TYR A 71 -13.88 6.03 -5.39
CA TYR A 71 -13.46 7.31 -5.95
C TYR A 71 -14.12 7.67 -7.28
N MET A 72 -14.77 6.73 -7.95
CA MET A 72 -15.45 6.99 -9.22
C MET A 72 -16.72 6.15 -9.38
N ASP A 73 -17.64 6.64 -10.21
CA ASP A 73 -18.70 5.82 -10.78
C ASP A 73 -18.11 4.96 -11.90
N GLU A 74 -18.23 3.63 -11.80
CA GLU A 74 -17.58 2.71 -12.74
C GLU A 74 -18.23 2.68 -14.13
N ARG A 75 -19.43 3.25 -14.30
CA ARG A 75 -20.12 3.33 -15.59
C ARG A 75 -19.82 4.63 -16.31
N SER A 76 -19.93 5.76 -15.62
CA SER A 76 -19.70 7.09 -16.20
C SER A 76 -18.24 7.52 -16.19
N TYR A 77 -17.41 6.86 -15.38
CA TYR A 77 -16.03 7.24 -15.08
C TYR A 77 -15.87 8.60 -14.40
N GLU A 78 -16.96 9.19 -13.91
CA GLU A 78 -16.92 10.44 -13.17
C GLU A 78 -16.44 10.22 -11.75
N LYS A 79 -15.65 11.17 -11.23
CA LYS A 79 -15.20 11.14 -9.84
C LYS A 79 -16.38 11.32 -8.89
N LYS A 80 -16.37 10.55 -7.80
CA LYS A 80 -17.33 10.74 -6.71
C LYS A 80 -16.99 12.02 -5.93
N PRO A 81 -17.98 12.64 -5.25
CA PRO A 81 -17.73 13.75 -4.32
C PRO A 81 -16.72 13.41 -3.21
N SER A 82 -16.54 12.13 -2.87
CA SER A 82 -15.54 11.63 -1.93
C SER A 82 -14.10 11.62 -2.46
N PHE A 83 -13.89 11.79 -3.78
CA PHE A 83 -12.57 11.71 -4.40
C PHE A 83 -11.53 12.63 -3.74
N PRO A 84 -11.81 13.92 -3.45
CA PRO A 84 -10.82 14.81 -2.85
C PRO A 84 -10.33 14.30 -1.48
N ARG A 85 -11.26 13.82 -0.65
CA ARG A 85 -10.93 13.23 0.66
C ARG A 85 -10.03 12.01 0.52
N LEU A 86 -10.35 11.09 -0.40
CA LEU A 86 -9.51 9.92 -0.62
C LEU A 86 -8.10 10.32 -1.11
N ALA A 87 -8.01 11.33 -1.97
CA ALA A 87 -6.72 11.83 -2.46
C ALA A 87 -5.86 12.41 -1.32
N GLU A 88 -6.47 13.14 -0.38
CA GLU A 88 -5.81 13.64 0.83
C GLU A 88 -5.33 12.49 1.72
N GLU A 89 -6.20 11.49 1.98
CA GLU A 89 -5.84 10.31 2.77
C GLU A 89 -4.69 9.51 2.13
N LEU A 90 -4.64 9.41 0.80
CA LEU A 90 -3.52 8.77 0.09
C LEU A 90 -2.23 9.59 0.13
N ALA A 91 -2.32 10.92 0.10
CA ALA A 91 -1.15 11.78 0.28
C ALA A 91 -0.54 11.60 1.67
N GLU A 92 -1.38 11.59 2.71
CA GLU A 92 -0.97 11.30 4.08
C GLU A 92 -0.36 9.89 4.24
N LEU A 93 -0.91 8.88 3.54
CA LEU A 93 -0.35 7.54 3.50
C LEU A 93 1.08 7.55 2.95
N VAL A 94 1.31 8.22 1.81
CA VAL A 94 2.64 8.33 1.20
C VAL A 94 3.63 9.02 2.15
N GLU A 95 3.21 10.07 2.85
CA GLU A 95 4.04 10.74 3.86
C GLU A 95 4.37 9.83 5.05
N ARG A 96 3.40 9.03 5.51
CA ARG A 96 3.60 8.04 6.59
C ARG A 96 4.60 6.97 6.15
N LEU A 97 4.46 6.43 4.95
CA LEU A 97 5.40 5.44 4.40
C LEU A 97 6.80 6.02 4.22
N GLY A 98 6.91 7.27 3.76
CA GLY A 98 8.21 7.96 3.65
C GLY A 98 8.92 8.15 5.00
N ARG A 99 8.19 8.27 6.11
CA ARG A 99 8.77 8.26 7.47
C ARG A 99 9.28 6.86 7.86
N VAL A 100 8.45 5.83 7.67
CA VAL A 100 8.80 4.44 8.02
C VAL A 100 9.99 3.94 7.20
N VAL A 101 10.03 4.22 5.90
CA VAL A 101 11.18 3.85 5.06
C VAL A 101 12.46 4.48 5.59
N ARG A 102 12.45 5.78 5.97
CA ARG A 102 13.63 6.42 6.57
C ARG A 102 14.06 5.72 7.86
N GLU A 103 13.13 5.35 8.73
CA GLU A 103 13.45 4.62 9.97
C GLU A 103 14.03 3.23 9.69
N CYS A 104 13.44 2.46 8.77
CA CYS A 104 13.96 1.16 8.34
C CYS A 104 15.38 1.26 7.77
N LEU A 105 15.66 2.29 6.96
CA LEU A 105 16.99 2.54 6.42
C LEU A 105 18.02 2.86 7.51
N MET A 106 17.62 3.57 8.58
CA MET A 106 18.51 3.94 9.69
C MET A 106 18.80 2.76 10.62
N CYS A 107 17.82 1.89 10.92
CA CYS A 107 18.03 0.69 11.74
C CYS A 107 19.04 -0.28 11.12
N ALA A 108 19.04 -0.42 9.78
CA ALA A 108 20.02 -1.27 9.08
C ALA A 108 21.47 -0.75 9.21
N VAL A 109 21.66 0.56 9.35
CA VAL A 109 22.99 1.17 9.58
C VAL A 109 23.47 0.96 11.03
N ALA A 110 22.55 0.90 11.99
CA ALA A 110 22.89 0.69 13.40
C ALA A 110 23.29 -0.76 13.70
N CYS A 111 22.71 -1.74 12.99
CA CYS A 111 22.98 -3.17 13.19
C CYS A 111 24.21 -3.70 12.43
N SER A 112 24.85 -2.86 11.60
CA SER A 112 26.04 -3.19 10.81
C SER A 112 27.34 -2.65 11.45
N ARG A 113 27.32 -2.33 12.75
CA ARG A 113 28.50 -2.04 13.58
C ARG A 113 28.62 -3.05 14.71
#